data_AF-A0A497P0V4-F1
#
_entry.id   AF-A0A497P0V4-F1
#
_cell.length_a   1.000
_cell.length_b   1.000
_cell.length_c   1.000
_cell.angle_alpha   90.00
_cell.angle_beta   90.00
_cell.angle_gamma   90.00
#
_symmetry.space_group_name_H-M   'P 1'
#
loop_
_entity.id
_entity.type
_entity.pdbx_description
1 polymer ?
#
loop_
_entity_poly.entity_id
_entity_poly.type
_entity_poly.pdbx_seq_one_letter_code
_entity_poly.pdbx_strand_id
1 'polypeptide(L)'
;MSTEEGKRHLTHLKEIEPKETRQILERLNTLPRDSKEFVNLVLYGLLPNGKSKYAIRVSIAPAFLNIKKFFARFNYSEKDWTMLANLVYKLVKSFDENPERLQEFINEFVSNRLSKGLQCGSISPIFFALKQDYPIINAREIRTYKELSPKGLGRSDSLSQKLKDYLTNVRKLKEFAKVMAEKFGFREITDMAYLDLFCYWYDEKGKALPPPSPRMPSHTEIMEMLLELGKIEGYRVEKEFRVNRERLDVVWMRKMRERPDVAFEVQKRGDFYAALVKLKEAWDKWGCISVLVTDERQLENAKRWLGRAFHEMEKDARLVLWSDIKEWYEASKKRKEIKERLRL
;
A
#
# COMPACT_ATOMS: atom_id res chain seq x y z
N MET A 1 6.00 -10.14 6.59
CA MET A 1 5.34 -11.44 6.88
C MET A 1 5.94 -12.15 8.10
N SER A 2 7.26 -12.07 8.33
CA SER A 2 7.94 -12.71 9.48
C SER A 2 7.94 -11.92 10.80
N THR A 3 7.31 -10.74 10.83
CA THR A 3 7.20 -9.92 12.04
C THR A 3 6.28 -10.59 13.06
N GLU A 4 6.44 -10.26 14.35
CA GLU A 4 5.55 -10.77 15.41
C GLU A 4 4.08 -10.41 15.15
N GLU A 5 3.80 -9.21 14.63
CA GLU A 5 2.46 -8.82 14.18
C GLU A 5 1.94 -9.73 13.06
N GLY A 6 2.77 -10.01 12.04
CA GLY A 6 2.39 -10.89 10.93
C GLY A 6 2.14 -12.33 11.37
N LYS A 7 2.96 -12.86 12.28
CA LYS A 7 2.75 -14.19 12.87
C LYS A 7 1.42 -14.24 13.64
N ARG A 8 1.15 -13.27 14.50
CA ARG A 8 -0.12 -13.18 15.26
C ARG A 8 -1.35 -13.10 14.35
N HIS A 9 -1.25 -12.36 13.24
CA HIS A 9 -2.30 -12.26 12.23
C HIS A 9 -2.57 -13.62 11.58
N LEU A 10 -1.51 -14.33 11.17
CA LEU A 10 -1.64 -15.66 10.57
C LEU A 10 -2.17 -16.70 11.56
N THR A 11 -1.71 -16.69 12.81
CA THR A 11 -2.27 -17.56 13.86
C THR A 11 -3.77 -17.32 14.02
N HIS A 12 -4.21 -16.06 14.01
CA HIS A 12 -5.64 -15.76 14.06
C HIS A 12 -6.39 -16.34 12.86
N LEU A 13 -5.93 -16.05 11.63
CA LEU A 13 -6.59 -16.51 10.41
C LEU A 13 -6.60 -18.03 10.23
N LYS A 14 -5.52 -18.71 10.63
CA LYS A 14 -5.32 -20.14 10.35
C LYS A 14 -5.80 -21.05 11.48
N GLU A 15 -5.82 -20.57 12.71
CA GLU A 15 -6.08 -21.41 13.88
C GLU A 15 -7.28 -20.90 14.70
N ILE A 16 -7.24 -19.65 15.14
CA ILE A 16 -8.23 -19.11 16.09
C ILE A 16 -9.59 -18.90 15.42
N GLU A 17 -9.63 -18.17 14.31
CA GLU A 17 -10.85 -17.90 13.53
C GLU A 17 -11.58 -19.18 13.09
N PRO A 18 -10.90 -20.16 12.48
CA PRO A 18 -11.51 -21.45 12.15
C PRO A 18 -12.07 -22.19 13.36
N LYS A 19 -11.32 -22.25 14.46
CA LYS A 19 -11.72 -22.98 15.66
C LYS A 19 -12.97 -22.36 16.29
N GLU A 20 -12.95 -21.05 16.52
CA GLU A 20 -14.09 -20.35 17.14
C GLU A 20 -15.33 -20.38 16.24
N THR A 21 -15.16 -20.23 14.92
CA THR A 21 -16.27 -20.31 13.96
C THR A 21 -16.93 -21.68 13.98
N ARG A 22 -16.16 -22.77 14.03
CA ARG A 22 -16.70 -24.14 14.14
C ARG A 22 -17.44 -24.37 15.46
N GLN A 23 -16.88 -23.94 16.59
CA GLN A 23 -17.54 -24.04 17.90
C GLN A 23 -18.88 -23.30 17.93
N ILE A 24 -18.97 -22.13 17.27
CA ILE A 24 -20.21 -21.40 17.13
C ILE A 24 -21.22 -22.18 16.27
N LEU A 25 -20.81 -22.75 15.14
CA LEU A 25 -21.70 -23.56 14.31
C LEU A 25 -22.21 -24.81 15.04
N GLU A 26 -21.34 -25.50 15.78
CA GLU A 26 -21.72 -26.65 16.61
C GLU A 26 -22.79 -26.26 17.64
N ARG A 27 -22.60 -25.14 18.35
CA ARG A 27 -23.61 -24.62 19.28
C ARG A 27 -24.88 -24.19 18.57
N LEU A 28 -24.78 -23.55 17.41
CA LEU A 28 -25.96 -23.17 16.63
C LEU A 28 -26.77 -24.39 16.20
N ASN A 29 -26.15 -25.56 15.96
CA ASN A 29 -26.87 -26.77 15.57
C ASN A 29 -27.83 -27.28 16.66
N THR A 30 -27.58 -26.96 17.93
CA THR A 30 -28.38 -27.46 19.07
C THR A 30 -29.47 -26.50 19.53
N LEU A 31 -29.43 -25.23 19.11
CA LEU A 31 -30.35 -24.20 19.56
C LEU A 31 -31.64 -24.13 18.71
N PRO A 32 -32.81 -23.86 19.33
CA PRO A 32 -34.04 -23.57 18.61
C PRO A 32 -33.88 -22.34 17.71
N ARG A 33 -34.33 -22.45 16.45
CA ARG A 33 -34.12 -21.44 15.39
C ARG A 33 -34.79 -20.08 15.62
N ASP A 34 -35.80 -20.07 16.48
CA ASP A 34 -36.58 -18.91 16.89
C ASP A 34 -36.13 -18.35 18.26
N SER A 35 -35.23 -19.04 18.96
CA SER A 35 -34.73 -18.60 20.25
C SER A 35 -33.89 -17.33 20.13
N LYS A 36 -34.02 -16.45 21.13
CA LYS A 36 -33.20 -15.23 21.25
C LYS A 36 -31.70 -15.56 21.30
N GLU A 37 -31.34 -16.69 21.91
CA GLU A 37 -29.95 -17.16 21.98
C GLU A 37 -29.40 -17.50 20.58
N PHE A 38 -30.14 -18.27 19.78
CA PHE A 38 -29.75 -18.58 18.40
C PHE A 38 -29.55 -17.30 17.58
N VAL A 39 -30.52 -16.38 17.61
CA VAL A 39 -30.46 -15.12 16.88
C VAL A 39 -29.24 -14.30 17.30
N ASN A 40 -29.01 -14.14 18.61
CA ASN A 40 -27.85 -13.40 19.11
C ASN A 40 -26.53 -14.06 18.71
N LEU A 41 -26.44 -15.39 18.79
CA LEU A 41 -25.22 -16.11 18.46
C LEU A 41 -24.89 -16.02 16.96
N VAL A 42 -25.89 -16.02 16.07
CA VAL A 42 -25.66 -15.74 14.64
C VAL A 42 -25.19 -14.29 14.43
N LEU A 43 -25.91 -13.32 14.99
CA LEU A 43 -25.69 -11.90 14.71
C LEU A 43 -24.39 -11.36 15.31
N TYR A 44 -24.04 -11.81 16.52
CA TYR A 44 -22.92 -11.28 17.29
C TYR A 44 -21.77 -12.27 17.50
N GLY A 45 -21.96 -13.54 17.13
CA GLY A 45 -20.93 -14.57 17.19
C GLY A 45 -20.47 -15.03 15.80
N LEU A 46 -21.40 -15.49 14.97
CA LEU A 46 -21.06 -16.05 13.65
C LEU A 46 -20.61 -14.95 12.68
N LEU A 47 -21.40 -13.88 12.55
CA LEU A 47 -21.01 -12.73 11.72
C LEU A 47 -19.72 -12.07 12.24
N PRO A 48 -18.87 -11.54 11.34
CA PRO A 48 -17.58 -10.99 11.73
C PRO A 48 -17.75 -9.66 12.46
N ASN A 49 -17.75 -9.71 13.80
CA ASN A 49 -17.91 -8.55 14.65
C ASN A 49 -16.55 -8.03 15.13
N GLY A 50 -16.37 -6.71 15.16
CA GLY A 50 -15.24 -6.06 15.80
C GLY A 50 -15.46 -5.96 17.31
N LYS A 51 -14.39 -5.61 18.04
CA LYS A 51 -14.43 -5.48 19.51
C LYS A 51 -15.49 -4.45 19.94
N SER A 52 -16.55 -4.93 20.60
CA SER A 52 -17.63 -4.11 21.14
C SER A 52 -18.31 -4.82 22.30
N LYS A 53 -19.17 -4.12 23.04
CA LYS A 53 -19.97 -4.72 24.13
C LYS A 53 -21.03 -5.72 23.64
N TYR A 54 -21.28 -5.78 22.33
CA TYR A 54 -22.27 -6.68 21.75
C TYR A 54 -21.64 -7.97 21.23
N ALA A 55 -20.36 -7.91 20.84
CA ALA A 55 -19.67 -9.02 20.21
C ALA A 55 -19.57 -10.22 21.17
N ILE A 56 -20.07 -11.37 20.73
CA ILE A 56 -19.86 -12.67 21.38
C ILE A 56 -18.51 -13.24 20.94
N ARG A 57 -18.14 -13.00 19.67
CA ARG A 57 -16.85 -13.32 19.09
C ARG A 57 -16.26 -12.09 18.40
N VAL A 58 -14.96 -11.87 18.54
CA VAL A 58 -14.25 -10.79 17.85
C VAL A 58 -13.51 -11.37 16.66
N SER A 59 -13.85 -10.90 15.47
CA SER A 59 -13.18 -11.31 14.25
C SER A 59 -11.98 -10.43 13.92
N ILE A 60 -10.94 -11.02 13.33
CA ILE A 60 -9.78 -10.29 12.80
C ILE A 60 -10.12 -9.51 11.51
N ALA A 61 -11.20 -9.89 10.82
CA ALA A 61 -11.71 -9.21 9.62
C ALA A 61 -13.14 -8.67 9.86
N PRO A 62 -13.33 -7.70 10.77
CA PRO A 62 -14.65 -7.28 11.23
C PRO A 62 -15.42 -6.49 10.17
N ALA A 63 -16.72 -6.77 10.06
CA ALA A 63 -17.67 -5.99 9.25
C ALA A 63 -18.60 -5.13 10.11
N PHE A 64 -18.84 -5.52 11.37
CA PHE A 64 -19.83 -4.89 12.24
C PHE A 64 -19.25 -4.57 13.62
N LEU A 65 -19.55 -3.38 14.14
CA LEU A 65 -19.43 -3.11 15.59
C LEU A 65 -20.75 -3.38 16.30
N ASN A 66 -21.86 -3.13 15.61
CA ASN A 66 -23.22 -3.45 16.02
C ASN A 66 -24.07 -3.61 14.74
N ILE A 67 -24.46 -4.84 14.42
CA ILE A 67 -25.23 -5.12 13.21
C ILE A 67 -26.63 -4.50 13.23
N LYS A 68 -27.32 -4.47 14.38
CA LYS A 68 -28.64 -3.83 14.48
C LYS A 68 -28.55 -2.33 14.15
N LYS A 69 -27.49 -1.65 14.63
CA LYS A 69 -27.23 -0.24 14.27
C LYS A 69 -26.86 -0.08 12.79
N PHE A 70 -26.06 -0.99 12.22
CA PHE A 70 -25.69 -0.96 10.81
C PHE A 70 -26.92 -1.03 9.89
N PHE A 71 -27.95 -1.80 10.27
CA PHE A 71 -29.20 -1.94 9.53
C PHE A 71 -30.32 -1.01 10.03
N ALA A 72 -30.03 0.00 10.85
CA ALA A 72 -31.06 0.85 11.46
C ALA A 72 -32.04 1.45 10.44
N ARG A 73 -31.55 1.86 9.27
CA ARG A 73 -32.38 2.41 8.17
C ARG A 73 -33.45 1.48 7.63
N PHE A 74 -33.33 0.17 7.87
CA PHE A 74 -34.27 -0.83 7.38
C PHE A 74 -35.42 -1.13 8.36
N ASN A 75 -35.36 -0.58 9.59
CA ASN A 75 -36.40 -0.73 10.62
C ASN A 75 -36.85 -2.19 10.84
N TYR A 76 -35.89 -3.12 10.90
CA TYR A 76 -36.18 -4.55 11.11
C TYR A 76 -36.84 -4.81 12.46
N SER A 77 -37.98 -5.50 12.41
CA SER A 77 -38.65 -6.05 13.58
C SER A 77 -37.85 -7.22 14.18
N GLU A 78 -38.19 -7.66 15.39
CA GLU A 78 -37.57 -8.87 15.96
C GLU A 78 -37.82 -10.11 15.09
N LYS A 79 -38.97 -10.19 14.40
CA LYS A 79 -39.24 -11.25 13.42
C LYS A 79 -38.29 -11.18 12.22
N ASP A 80 -38.03 -9.98 11.69
CA ASP A 80 -37.07 -9.82 10.59
C ASP A 80 -35.65 -10.23 11.03
N TRP A 81 -35.24 -9.94 12.26
CA TRP A 81 -33.95 -10.37 12.81
C TRP A 81 -33.85 -11.89 12.93
N THR A 82 -34.90 -12.56 13.40
CA THR A 82 -34.96 -14.02 13.42
C THR A 82 -34.85 -14.61 12.02
N MET A 83 -35.57 -14.04 11.05
CA MET A 83 -35.50 -14.49 9.66
C MET A 83 -34.10 -14.29 9.06
N LEU A 84 -33.48 -13.13 9.29
CA LEU A 84 -32.12 -12.84 8.81
C LEU A 84 -31.10 -13.80 9.42
N ALA A 85 -31.16 -14.06 10.73
CA ALA A 85 -30.27 -14.99 11.40
C ALA A 85 -30.37 -16.40 10.80
N ASN A 86 -31.60 -16.86 10.53
CA ASN A 86 -31.82 -18.14 9.87
C ASN A 86 -31.28 -18.18 8.44
N LEU A 87 -31.42 -17.11 7.66
CA LEU A 87 -30.84 -17.01 6.32
C LEU A 87 -29.31 -17.10 6.34
N VAL A 88 -28.66 -16.37 7.26
CA VAL A 88 -27.20 -16.39 7.42
C VAL A 88 -26.73 -17.77 7.84
N TYR A 89 -27.35 -18.36 8.87
CA TYR A 89 -27.00 -19.70 9.32
C TYR A 89 -27.20 -20.74 8.21
N LYS A 90 -28.32 -20.69 7.48
CA LYS A 90 -28.57 -21.60 6.34
C LYS A 90 -27.47 -21.50 5.29
N LEU A 91 -27.13 -20.29 4.84
CA LEU A 91 -26.07 -20.08 3.85
C LEU A 91 -24.75 -20.70 4.31
N VAL A 92 -24.35 -20.42 5.55
CA VAL A 92 -23.08 -20.90 6.10
C VAL A 92 -23.08 -22.42 6.28
N LYS A 93 -24.17 -22.98 6.81
CA LYS A 93 -24.29 -24.43 7.04
C LYS A 93 -24.30 -25.20 5.72
N SER A 94 -25.06 -24.74 4.73
CA SER A 94 -25.09 -25.36 3.40
C SER A 94 -23.73 -25.29 2.71
N PHE A 95 -23.02 -24.17 2.82
CA PHE A 95 -21.64 -24.06 2.32
C PHE A 95 -20.68 -25.00 3.04
N ASP A 96 -20.80 -25.14 4.36
CA ASP A 96 -19.91 -26.01 5.12
C ASP A 96 -20.02 -27.47 4.68
N GLU A 97 -21.26 -27.91 4.40
CA GLU A 97 -21.60 -29.26 3.97
C GLU A 97 -21.31 -29.51 2.48
N ASN A 98 -21.59 -28.54 1.60
CA ASN A 98 -21.55 -28.69 0.14
C ASN A 98 -20.90 -27.48 -0.55
N PRO A 99 -19.59 -27.24 -0.33
CA PRO A 99 -18.92 -26.01 -0.79
C PRO A 99 -18.95 -25.82 -2.31
N GLU A 100 -19.00 -26.88 -3.10
CA GLU A 100 -19.09 -26.85 -4.57
C GLU A 100 -20.38 -26.21 -5.09
N ARG A 101 -21.45 -26.19 -4.28
CA ARG A 101 -22.74 -25.58 -4.60
C ARG A 101 -22.88 -24.14 -4.09
N LEU A 102 -21.79 -23.53 -3.62
CA LEU A 102 -21.82 -22.20 -3.00
C LEU A 102 -22.53 -21.13 -3.84
N GLN A 103 -22.40 -21.16 -5.17
CA GLN A 103 -23.08 -20.17 -6.02
C GLN A 103 -24.60 -20.23 -5.91
N GLU A 104 -25.17 -21.44 -5.82
CA GLU A 104 -26.60 -21.65 -5.68
C GLU A 104 -27.09 -21.09 -4.33
N PHE A 105 -26.36 -21.39 -3.25
CA PHE A 105 -26.70 -20.91 -1.91
C PHE A 105 -26.59 -19.39 -1.81
N ILE A 106 -25.56 -18.79 -2.43
CA ILE A 106 -25.44 -17.33 -2.53
C ILE A 106 -26.63 -16.74 -3.29
N ASN A 107 -27.00 -17.31 -4.45
CA ASN A 107 -28.12 -16.82 -5.25
C ASN A 107 -29.44 -16.87 -4.48
N GLU A 108 -29.69 -17.97 -3.76
CA GLU A 108 -30.86 -18.09 -2.88
C GLU A 108 -30.82 -17.00 -1.79
N PHE A 109 -29.69 -16.84 -1.11
CA PHE A 109 -29.53 -15.87 -0.03
C PHE A 109 -29.73 -14.43 -0.50
N VAL A 110 -29.12 -14.02 -1.61
CA VAL A 110 -29.22 -12.64 -2.12
C VAL A 110 -30.57 -12.31 -2.75
N SER A 111 -31.38 -13.32 -3.09
CA SER A 111 -32.75 -13.11 -3.59
C SER A 111 -33.69 -12.63 -2.48
N ASN A 112 -33.37 -12.92 -1.21
CA ASN A 112 -34.17 -12.49 -0.07
C ASN A 112 -33.96 -10.99 0.24
N ARG A 113 -35.04 -10.23 0.43
CA ARG A 113 -34.95 -8.79 0.76
C ARG A 113 -34.14 -8.49 2.02
N LEU A 114 -34.14 -9.41 3.00
CA LEU A 114 -33.52 -9.17 4.31
C LEU A 114 -31.99 -9.24 4.27
N SER A 115 -31.43 -9.96 3.29
CA SER A 115 -29.98 -10.05 3.10
C SER A 115 -29.40 -8.81 2.41
N LYS A 116 -30.24 -7.89 1.91
CA LYS A 116 -29.81 -6.64 1.28
C LYS A 116 -28.96 -5.82 2.25
N GLY A 117 -27.65 -5.77 2.02
CA GLY A 117 -26.69 -5.08 2.87
C GLY A 117 -25.59 -5.99 3.41
N LEU A 118 -25.79 -7.31 3.39
CA LEU A 118 -24.75 -8.30 3.63
C LEU A 118 -24.01 -8.56 2.32
N GLN A 119 -22.80 -8.01 2.24
CA GLN A 119 -21.94 -8.05 1.05
C GLN A 119 -20.78 -9.02 1.27
N CYS A 120 -19.84 -9.12 0.32
CA CYS A 120 -18.67 -10.01 0.46
C CYS A 120 -17.98 -9.82 1.83
N GLY A 121 -17.67 -8.58 2.22
CA GLY A 121 -16.98 -8.30 3.49
C GLY A 121 -17.75 -8.73 4.75
N SER A 122 -19.06 -8.94 4.67
CA SER A 122 -19.89 -9.41 5.77
C SER A 122 -19.92 -10.93 5.91
N ILE A 123 -19.65 -11.67 4.82
CA ILE A 123 -19.88 -13.12 4.74
C ILE A 123 -18.59 -13.89 4.44
N SER A 124 -17.74 -13.41 3.55
CA SER A 124 -16.51 -14.11 3.14
C SER A 124 -15.54 -14.41 4.29
N PRO A 125 -15.43 -13.60 5.38
CA PRO A 125 -14.62 -14.02 6.54
C PRO A 125 -15.05 -15.36 7.14
N ILE A 126 -16.35 -15.65 7.13
CA ILE A 126 -16.89 -16.92 7.62
C ILE A 126 -16.52 -18.06 6.67
N PHE A 127 -16.67 -17.83 5.36
CA PHE A 127 -16.28 -18.84 4.36
C PHE A 127 -14.81 -19.19 4.47
N PHE A 128 -13.94 -18.17 4.61
CA PHE A 128 -12.52 -18.34 4.79
C PHE A 128 -12.16 -19.11 6.07
N ALA A 129 -12.80 -18.77 7.20
CA ALA A 129 -12.59 -19.47 8.46
C ALA A 129 -12.95 -20.96 8.38
N LEU A 130 -13.97 -21.33 7.60
CA LEU A 130 -14.36 -22.73 7.41
C LEU A 130 -13.45 -23.45 6.41
N LYS A 131 -13.14 -22.80 5.29
CA LYS A 131 -12.38 -23.36 4.16
C LYS A 131 -11.52 -22.25 3.53
N GLN A 132 -10.22 -22.26 3.82
CA GLN A 132 -9.30 -21.17 3.45
C GLN A 132 -9.12 -20.97 1.93
N ASP A 133 -9.50 -21.94 1.10
CA ASP A 133 -9.54 -21.79 -0.36
C ASP A 133 -10.57 -20.78 -0.87
N TYR A 134 -11.45 -20.30 0.02
CA TYR A 134 -12.46 -19.27 -0.21
C TYR A 134 -11.99 -17.97 0.46
N PRO A 135 -11.19 -17.12 -0.23
CA PRO A 135 -10.55 -15.96 0.36
C PRO A 135 -11.53 -14.94 0.92
N ILE A 136 -11.03 -14.15 1.87
CA ILE A 136 -11.68 -12.94 2.36
C ILE A 136 -11.73 -11.91 1.23
N ILE A 137 -12.90 -11.31 1.01
CA ILE A 137 -13.12 -10.24 0.04
C ILE A 137 -13.89 -9.12 0.73
N ASN A 138 -13.14 -8.25 1.40
CA ASN A 138 -13.64 -7.04 2.02
C ASN A 138 -13.08 -5.80 1.28
N ALA A 139 -13.36 -4.61 1.80
CA ALA A 139 -12.95 -3.36 1.14
C ALA A 139 -11.43 -3.25 0.94
N ARG A 140 -10.63 -3.87 1.82
CA ARG A 140 -9.18 -3.95 1.77
C ARG A 140 -8.70 -4.75 0.56
N GLU A 141 -9.12 -6.00 0.41
CA GLU A 141 -8.66 -6.84 -0.71
C GLU A 141 -9.13 -6.26 -2.05
N ILE A 142 -10.32 -5.65 -2.07
CA ILE A 142 -10.82 -4.94 -3.26
C ILE A 142 -9.92 -3.76 -3.64
N ARG A 143 -9.48 -2.94 -2.67
CA ARG A 143 -8.56 -1.83 -2.91
C ARG A 143 -7.19 -2.32 -3.37
N THR A 144 -6.58 -3.23 -2.63
CA THR A 144 -5.26 -3.79 -2.94
C THR A 144 -5.25 -4.41 -4.34
N TYR A 145 -6.25 -5.23 -4.67
CA TYR A 145 -6.38 -5.82 -6.00
C TYR A 145 -6.53 -4.74 -7.09
N LYS A 146 -7.42 -3.76 -6.88
CA LYS A 146 -7.65 -2.69 -7.87
C LYS A 146 -6.37 -1.91 -8.16
N GLU A 147 -5.61 -1.55 -7.14
CA GLU A 147 -4.36 -0.79 -7.28
C GLU A 147 -3.23 -1.60 -7.92
N LEU A 148 -3.13 -2.89 -7.60
CA LEU A 148 -2.04 -3.74 -8.08
C LEU A 148 -2.36 -4.45 -9.39
N SER A 149 -3.63 -4.55 -9.80
CA SER A 149 -4.01 -5.24 -11.05
C SER A 149 -3.30 -4.70 -12.30
N PRO A 150 -3.09 -3.38 -12.51
CA PRO A 150 -2.37 -2.91 -13.69
C PRO A 150 -0.91 -3.37 -13.71
N LYS A 151 -0.27 -3.46 -12.54
CA LYS A 151 1.14 -3.87 -12.41
C LYS A 151 1.30 -5.38 -12.46
N GLY A 152 0.44 -6.12 -11.75
CA GLY A 152 0.48 -7.58 -11.69
C GLY A 152 -0.04 -8.23 -12.96
N LEU A 153 -1.23 -7.82 -13.43
CA LEU A 153 -1.93 -8.44 -14.55
C LEU A 153 -1.69 -7.74 -15.90
N GLY A 154 -1.06 -6.55 -15.91
CA GLY A 154 -0.91 -5.75 -17.13
C GLY A 154 -2.21 -5.09 -17.61
N ARG A 155 -3.28 -5.15 -16.80
CA ARG A 155 -4.60 -4.56 -17.10
C ARG A 155 -5.25 -4.04 -15.83
N SER A 156 -5.98 -2.94 -15.94
CA SER A 156 -6.83 -2.47 -14.86
C SER A 156 -8.02 -3.41 -14.68
N ASP A 157 -8.23 -3.87 -13.45
CA ASP A 157 -9.37 -4.69 -13.08
C ASP A 157 -9.85 -4.35 -11.66
N SER A 158 -11.02 -4.85 -11.27
CA SER A 158 -11.56 -4.68 -9.93
C SER A 158 -12.37 -5.90 -9.48
N LEU A 159 -12.43 -6.05 -8.16
CA LEU A 159 -13.31 -6.99 -7.48
C LEU A 159 -14.64 -6.31 -7.14
N SER A 160 -15.72 -7.07 -7.19
CA SER A 160 -17.05 -6.61 -6.80
C SER A 160 -17.24 -6.71 -5.29
N GLN A 161 -17.89 -5.72 -4.67
CA GLN A 161 -18.36 -5.86 -3.28
C GLN A 161 -19.53 -6.84 -3.17
N LYS A 162 -20.23 -7.14 -4.26
CA LYS A 162 -21.49 -7.88 -4.24
C LYS A 162 -21.25 -9.36 -3.96
N LEU A 163 -21.95 -9.91 -2.97
CA LEU A 163 -21.83 -11.33 -2.61
C LEU A 163 -22.16 -12.26 -3.78
N LYS A 164 -23.12 -11.89 -4.65
CA LYS A 164 -23.45 -12.68 -5.85
C LYS A 164 -22.27 -12.90 -6.81
N ASP A 165 -21.28 -11.99 -6.78
CA ASP A 165 -20.09 -12.03 -7.63
C ASP A 165 -18.89 -12.68 -6.91
N TYR A 166 -19.10 -13.26 -5.72
CA TYR A 166 -18.04 -13.77 -4.84
C TYR A 166 -17.14 -14.79 -5.55
N LEU A 167 -17.69 -15.83 -6.18
CA LEU A 167 -16.86 -16.83 -6.86
C LEU A 167 -16.07 -16.27 -8.04
N THR A 168 -16.62 -15.26 -8.74
CA THR A 168 -15.88 -14.53 -9.78
C THR A 168 -14.70 -13.80 -9.16
N ASN A 169 -14.89 -13.13 -8.02
CA ASN A 169 -13.80 -12.49 -7.30
C ASN A 169 -12.74 -13.49 -6.80
N VAL A 170 -13.16 -14.68 -6.32
CA VAL A 170 -12.23 -15.74 -5.89
C VAL A 170 -11.31 -16.15 -7.04
N ARG A 171 -11.87 -16.38 -8.25
CA ARG A 171 -11.07 -16.72 -9.44
C ARG A 171 -10.06 -15.62 -9.78
N LYS A 172 -10.50 -14.35 -9.77
CA LYS A 172 -9.65 -13.19 -10.01
C LYS A 172 -8.51 -13.08 -9.00
N LEU A 173 -8.79 -13.25 -7.71
CA LEU A 173 -7.76 -13.20 -6.66
C LEU A 173 -6.75 -14.34 -6.80
N LYS A 174 -7.20 -15.55 -7.12
CA LYS A 174 -6.30 -16.70 -7.36
C LYS A 174 -5.43 -16.50 -8.60
N GLU A 175 -5.98 -15.96 -9.69
CA GLU A 175 -5.21 -15.56 -10.88
C GLU A 175 -4.15 -14.51 -10.51
N PHE A 176 -4.55 -13.46 -9.79
CA PHE A 176 -3.63 -12.43 -9.33
C PHE A 176 -2.51 -13.00 -8.45
N ALA A 177 -2.85 -13.80 -7.43
CA ALA A 177 -1.87 -14.43 -6.55
C ALA A 177 -0.88 -15.31 -7.33
N LYS A 178 -1.38 -16.09 -8.30
CA LYS A 178 -0.55 -16.91 -9.19
C LYS A 178 0.43 -16.04 -10.00
N VAL A 179 -0.06 -14.98 -10.64
CA VAL A 179 0.78 -14.08 -11.43
C VAL A 179 1.83 -13.37 -10.57
N MET A 180 1.45 -12.94 -9.37
CA MET A 180 2.38 -12.35 -8.39
C MET A 180 3.47 -13.33 -7.94
N ALA A 181 3.10 -14.59 -7.73
CA ALA A 181 4.05 -15.64 -7.39
C ALA A 181 5.03 -15.94 -8.54
N GLU A 182 4.51 -16.10 -9.77
CA GLU A 182 5.30 -16.50 -10.94
C GLU A 182 6.20 -15.37 -11.47
N LYS A 183 5.66 -14.14 -11.58
CA LYS A 183 6.39 -13.02 -12.20
C LYS A 183 7.21 -12.20 -11.21
N PHE A 184 6.79 -12.14 -9.95
CA PHE A 184 7.35 -11.23 -8.97
C PHE A 184 7.92 -11.96 -7.73
N GLY A 185 7.82 -13.29 -7.68
CA GLY A 185 8.42 -14.09 -6.62
C GLY A 185 7.67 -14.11 -5.29
N PHE A 186 6.46 -13.54 -5.21
CA PHE A 186 5.61 -13.56 -4.01
C PHE A 186 4.92 -14.93 -3.84
N ARG A 187 5.69 -15.99 -3.64
CA ARG A 187 5.16 -17.37 -3.64
C ARG A 187 4.19 -17.63 -2.49
N GLU A 188 4.39 -16.98 -1.35
CA GLU A 188 3.59 -17.19 -0.15
C GLU A 188 2.13 -16.77 -0.33
N ILE A 189 1.85 -15.77 -1.16
CA ILE A 189 0.48 -15.24 -1.32
C ILE A 189 -0.45 -16.16 -2.13
N THR A 190 0.05 -17.29 -2.65
CA THR A 190 -0.82 -18.35 -3.19
C THR A 190 -1.61 -19.03 -2.08
N ASP A 191 -1.14 -18.96 -0.84
CA ASP A 191 -1.93 -19.26 0.34
C ASP A 191 -2.79 -18.03 0.68
N MET A 192 -4.11 -18.23 0.74
CA MET A 192 -5.07 -17.13 0.88
C MET A 192 -4.99 -16.40 2.23
N ALA A 193 -4.44 -17.03 3.29
CA ALA A 193 -4.16 -16.35 4.56
C ALA A 193 -2.98 -15.38 4.43
N TYR A 194 -1.95 -15.78 3.69
CA TYR A 194 -0.82 -14.90 3.38
C TYR A 194 -1.22 -13.80 2.39
N LEU A 195 -2.16 -14.06 1.48
CA LEU A 195 -2.77 -13.03 0.65
C LEU A 195 -3.52 -11.99 1.48
N ASP A 196 -4.33 -12.41 2.46
CA ASP A 196 -4.99 -11.48 3.39
C ASP A 196 -3.96 -10.67 4.19
N LEU A 197 -2.92 -11.31 4.76
CA LEU A 197 -1.85 -10.61 5.45
C LEU A 197 -1.12 -9.61 4.55
N PHE A 198 -0.87 -9.97 3.29
CA PHE A 198 -0.29 -9.08 2.29
C PHE A 198 -1.20 -7.87 2.06
N CYS A 199 -2.51 -8.09 1.88
CA CYS A 199 -3.50 -7.03 1.72
C CYS A 199 -3.59 -6.15 2.97
N TYR A 200 -3.52 -6.73 4.18
CA TYR A 200 -3.49 -6.01 5.46
C TYR A 200 -2.29 -5.09 5.52
N TRP A 201 -1.09 -5.64 5.30
CA TRP A 201 0.13 -4.86 5.28
C TRP A 201 0.11 -3.77 4.20
N TYR A 202 -0.40 -4.07 3.00
CA TYR A 202 -0.48 -3.11 1.90
C TYR A 202 -1.48 -1.97 2.20
N ASP A 203 -2.63 -2.25 2.80
CA ASP A 203 -3.62 -1.20 3.10
C ASP A 203 -3.23 -0.36 4.34
N GLU A 204 -2.55 -0.95 5.33
CA GLU A 204 -2.05 -0.27 6.54
C GLU A 204 -0.74 0.50 6.29
N LYS A 205 0.21 -0.09 5.54
CA LYS A 205 1.55 0.45 5.32
C LYS A 205 1.78 0.92 3.88
N GLY A 206 1.11 0.34 2.89
CA GLY A 206 1.24 0.75 1.49
C GLY A 206 0.64 2.12 1.17
N LYS A 207 -0.26 2.65 2.02
CA LYS A 207 -0.66 4.07 2.00
C LYS A 207 0.43 5.02 2.54
N ALA A 208 1.39 4.49 3.29
CA ALA A 208 2.49 5.24 3.90
C ALA A 208 3.84 5.00 3.21
N LEU A 209 3.90 4.14 2.21
CA LEU A 209 5.11 3.95 1.42
C LEU A 209 5.06 4.92 0.24
N PRO A 210 5.97 5.93 0.18
CA PRO A 210 6.32 6.48 -1.12
C PRO A 210 6.73 5.30 -2.03
N PRO A 211 6.58 5.43 -3.36
CA PRO A 211 6.92 4.37 -4.31
C PRO A 211 8.26 3.73 -3.94
N PRO A 212 8.44 2.40 -4.18
CA PRO A 212 9.63 1.66 -3.75
C PRO A 212 10.84 2.52 -4.02
N SER A 213 11.58 2.86 -2.96
CA SER A 213 12.65 3.83 -3.06
C SER A 213 13.51 3.41 -4.26
N PRO A 214 13.63 4.27 -5.27
CA PRO A 214 14.40 3.91 -6.44
C PRO A 214 15.76 3.45 -5.95
N ARG A 215 16.32 2.37 -6.55
CA ARG A 215 17.68 1.92 -6.21
C ARG A 215 18.55 3.17 -6.04
N MET A 216 19.13 3.36 -4.85
CA MET A 216 19.85 4.59 -4.55
C MET A 216 20.98 4.71 -5.58
N PRO A 217 20.97 5.73 -6.45
CA PRO A 217 21.96 5.85 -7.49
C PRO A 217 23.35 6.02 -6.88
N SER A 218 24.38 5.50 -7.55
CA SER A 218 25.79 5.71 -7.23
C SER A 218 26.15 7.21 -7.31
N HIS A 219 27.29 7.60 -6.75
CA HIS A 219 27.72 9.02 -6.79
C HIS A 219 27.86 9.48 -8.25
N THR A 220 28.48 8.63 -9.08
CA THR A 220 28.63 8.83 -10.52
C THR A 220 27.29 8.91 -11.25
N GLU A 221 26.31 8.06 -10.92
CA GLU A 221 24.98 8.11 -11.56
C GLU A 221 24.26 9.44 -11.28
N ILE A 222 24.39 10.01 -10.08
CA ILE A 222 23.81 11.33 -9.77
C ILE A 222 24.53 12.43 -10.54
N MET A 223 25.86 12.40 -10.63
CA MET A 223 26.62 13.36 -11.43
C MET A 223 26.20 13.31 -12.90
N GLU A 224 26.02 12.12 -13.47
CA GLU A 224 25.56 11.92 -14.84
C GLU A 224 24.17 12.53 -15.06
N MET A 225 23.23 12.30 -14.12
CA MET A 225 21.91 12.94 -14.15
C MET A 225 22.02 14.47 -14.14
N LEU A 226 22.87 15.05 -13.30
CA LEU A 226 23.08 16.51 -13.23
C LEU A 226 23.70 17.06 -14.52
N LEU A 227 24.65 16.36 -15.13
CA LEU A 227 25.24 16.76 -16.41
C LEU A 227 24.18 16.76 -17.52
N GLU A 228 23.37 15.72 -17.59
CA GLU A 228 22.30 15.64 -18.58
C GLU A 228 21.20 16.68 -18.34
N LEU A 229 20.78 16.87 -17.09
CA LEU A 229 19.82 17.90 -16.70
C LEU A 229 20.28 19.28 -17.13
N GLY A 230 21.52 19.66 -16.82
CA GLY A 230 22.03 20.98 -17.20
C GLY A 230 22.02 21.18 -18.71
N LYS A 231 22.34 20.15 -19.50
CA LYS A 231 22.22 20.20 -20.97
C LYS A 231 20.76 20.37 -21.44
N ILE A 232 19.81 19.64 -20.82
CA ILE A 232 18.38 19.76 -21.13
C ILE A 232 17.87 21.17 -20.83
N GLU A 233 18.32 21.77 -19.73
CA GLU A 233 17.98 23.13 -19.31
C GLU A 233 18.77 24.22 -20.07
N GLY A 234 19.66 23.83 -21.01
CA GLY A 234 20.36 24.76 -21.91
C GLY A 234 21.67 25.34 -21.35
N TYR A 235 22.19 24.80 -20.25
CA TYR A 235 23.48 25.15 -19.69
C TYR A 235 24.65 24.44 -20.41
N ARG A 236 25.82 25.07 -20.39
CA ARG A 236 27.11 24.39 -20.52
C ARG A 236 27.41 23.72 -19.18
N VAL A 237 27.78 22.45 -19.22
CA VAL A 237 28.05 21.65 -18.02
C VAL A 237 29.47 21.12 -18.05
N GLU A 238 30.12 21.12 -16.89
CA GLU A 238 31.45 20.54 -16.69
C GLU A 238 31.46 19.70 -15.40
N LYS A 239 32.30 18.67 -15.37
CA LYS A 239 32.51 17.81 -14.19
C LYS A 239 33.91 17.99 -13.64
N GLU A 240 34.09 17.73 -12.34
CA GLU A 240 35.37 17.89 -11.63
C GLU A 240 36.00 19.29 -11.84
N PHE A 241 35.16 20.33 -11.82
CA PHE A 241 35.56 21.69 -12.12
C PHE A 241 36.46 22.26 -11.03
N ARG A 242 37.62 22.79 -11.41
CA ARG A 242 38.62 23.23 -10.44
C ARG A 242 38.26 24.59 -9.83
N VAL A 243 38.25 24.65 -8.50
CA VAL A 243 38.16 25.89 -7.74
C VAL A 243 39.33 25.94 -6.75
N ASN A 244 40.26 26.86 -6.96
CA ASN A 244 41.50 26.98 -6.17
C ASN A 244 42.26 25.63 -6.09
N ARG A 245 42.30 25.02 -4.89
CA ARG A 245 42.93 23.71 -4.64
C ARG A 245 41.94 22.55 -4.65
N GLU A 246 40.65 22.85 -4.73
CA GLU A 246 39.54 21.90 -4.69
C GLU A 246 38.96 21.59 -6.08
N ARG A 247 38.10 20.57 -6.13
CA ARG A 247 37.32 20.19 -7.32
C ARG A 247 35.86 20.02 -6.97
N LEU A 248 35.01 20.67 -7.77
CA LEU A 248 33.56 20.58 -7.73
C LEU A 248 33.07 19.42 -8.59
N ASP A 249 32.14 18.61 -8.09
CA ASP A 249 31.62 17.45 -8.83
C ASP A 249 31.00 17.84 -10.18
N VAL A 250 30.09 18.82 -10.18
CA VAL A 250 29.41 19.33 -11.40
C VAL A 250 29.19 20.83 -11.29
N VAL A 251 29.37 21.55 -12.41
CA VAL A 251 29.02 22.98 -12.52
C VAL A 251 28.17 23.25 -13.75
N TRP A 252 27.24 24.20 -13.63
CA TRP A 252 26.40 24.67 -14.73
C TRP A 252 26.70 26.15 -15.03
N MET A 253 26.88 26.47 -16.30
CA MET A 253 27.23 27.80 -16.81
C MET A 253 26.31 28.19 -17.97
N ARG A 254 25.82 29.43 -18.01
CA ARG A 254 25.16 29.96 -19.20
C ARG A 254 26.17 30.04 -20.36
N LYS A 255 25.70 29.84 -21.60
CA LYS A 255 26.54 29.64 -22.80
C LYS A 255 27.66 30.67 -23.05
N MET A 256 27.52 31.91 -22.55
CA MET A 256 28.50 32.99 -22.72
C MET A 256 29.26 33.35 -21.44
N ARG A 257 29.08 32.59 -20.34
CA ARG A 257 29.75 32.83 -19.06
C ARG A 257 30.88 31.82 -18.86
N GLU A 258 32.01 32.31 -18.37
CA GLU A 258 33.15 31.47 -17.97
C GLU A 258 33.11 31.07 -16.49
N ARG A 259 32.24 31.70 -15.71
CA ARG A 259 32.04 31.38 -14.29
C ARG A 259 30.78 30.52 -14.08
N PRO A 260 30.80 29.56 -13.13
CA PRO A 260 29.61 28.82 -12.73
C PRO A 260 28.46 29.74 -12.30
N ASP A 261 27.25 29.41 -12.75
CA ASP A 261 26.00 29.95 -12.19
C ASP A 261 25.47 29.04 -11.08
N VAL A 262 25.73 27.73 -11.18
CA VAL A 262 25.39 26.72 -10.17
C VAL A 262 26.56 25.76 -9.98
N ALA A 263 26.93 25.48 -8.73
CA ALA A 263 27.92 24.49 -8.35
C ALA A 263 27.25 23.36 -7.56
N PHE A 264 27.59 22.11 -7.86
CA PHE A 264 27.03 20.93 -7.21
C PHE A 264 28.13 20.09 -6.55
N GLU A 265 27.85 19.59 -5.35
CA GLU A 265 28.58 18.49 -4.70
C GLU A 265 27.58 17.38 -4.35
N VAL A 266 27.94 16.13 -4.61
CA VAL A 266 27.13 14.94 -4.33
C VAL A 266 27.75 14.16 -3.18
N GLN A 267 27.21 14.34 -1.98
CA GLN A 267 27.74 13.67 -0.79
C GLN A 267 26.67 12.82 -0.11
N LYS A 268 26.90 11.50 -0.11
CA LYS A 268 25.95 10.52 0.46
C LYS A 268 26.42 9.93 1.78
N ARG A 269 27.74 9.86 1.99
CA ARG A 269 28.41 9.35 3.20
C ARG A 269 29.79 9.99 3.29
N GLY A 270 30.33 10.13 4.50
CA GLY A 270 31.67 10.67 4.72
C GLY A 270 31.65 12.13 5.17
N ASP A 271 32.69 12.87 4.79
CA ASP A 271 32.92 14.24 5.28
C ASP A 271 32.08 15.26 4.52
N PHE A 272 30.95 15.67 5.13
CA PHE A 272 30.09 16.74 4.61
C PHE A 272 30.68 18.13 4.79
N TYR A 273 31.55 18.30 5.80
CA TYR A 273 32.21 19.57 6.03
C TYR A 273 33.14 19.88 4.85
N ALA A 274 33.91 18.90 4.38
CA ALA A 274 34.74 19.03 3.18
C ALA A 274 33.91 19.45 1.93
N ALA A 275 32.75 18.82 1.69
CA ALA A 275 31.88 19.20 0.58
C ALA A 275 31.37 20.65 0.69
N LEU A 276 30.99 21.08 1.89
CA LEU A 276 30.57 22.46 2.15
C LEU A 276 31.72 23.48 2.01
N VAL A 277 32.96 23.11 2.36
CA VAL A 277 34.14 23.95 2.12
C VAL A 277 34.32 24.21 0.63
N LYS A 278 34.25 23.18 -0.22
CA LYS A 278 34.37 23.34 -1.67
C LYS A 278 33.28 24.26 -2.24
N LEU A 279 32.04 24.07 -1.80
CA LEU A 279 30.91 24.91 -2.20
C LEU A 279 31.10 26.36 -1.73
N LYS A 280 31.59 26.57 -0.50
CA LYS A 280 31.92 27.91 0.00
C LYS A 280 33.01 28.57 -0.84
N GLU A 281 34.07 27.87 -1.22
CA GLU A 281 35.11 28.45 -2.08
C GLU A 281 34.56 28.89 -3.45
N ALA A 282 33.63 28.11 -4.02
CA ALA A 282 32.97 28.46 -5.26
C ALA A 282 32.05 29.68 -5.10
N TRP A 283 31.28 29.72 -4.00
CA TRP A 283 30.40 30.84 -3.67
C TRP A 283 31.17 32.13 -3.39
N ASP A 284 32.23 32.09 -2.57
CA ASP A 284 33.09 33.24 -2.27
C ASP A 284 33.73 33.81 -3.56
N LYS A 285 34.09 32.93 -4.51
CA LYS A 285 34.76 33.33 -5.75
C LYS A 285 33.81 33.86 -6.82
N TRP A 286 32.62 33.29 -6.97
CA TRP A 286 31.74 33.55 -8.11
C TRP A 286 30.33 34.02 -7.76
N GLY A 287 29.92 33.90 -6.49
CA GLY A 287 28.56 34.17 -6.04
C GLY A 287 27.53 33.22 -6.66
N CYS A 288 27.93 31.98 -6.97
CA CYS A 288 27.07 31.00 -7.61
C CYS A 288 26.11 30.33 -6.61
N ILE A 289 24.99 29.81 -7.11
CA ILE A 289 24.12 28.94 -6.30
C ILE A 289 24.89 27.68 -5.94
N SER A 290 24.93 27.34 -4.65
CA SER A 290 25.69 26.19 -4.15
C SER A 290 24.74 25.07 -3.76
N VAL A 291 24.82 23.92 -4.42
CA VAL A 291 23.88 22.82 -4.24
C VAL A 291 24.60 21.60 -3.68
N LEU A 292 24.21 21.17 -2.48
CA LEU A 292 24.67 19.92 -1.90
C LEU A 292 23.58 18.87 -2.07
N VAL A 293 23.86 17.84 -2.86
CA VAL A 293 22.96 16.69 -3.07
C VAL A 293 23.29 15.59 -2.07
N THR A 294 22.31 15.18 -1.26
CA THR A 294 22.49 14.22 -0.16
C THR A 294 21.30 13.27 0.00
N ASP A 295 21.28 12.45 1.07
CA ASP A 295 20.16 11.60 1.47
C ASP A 295 19.44 12.10 2.73
N GLU A 296 18.27 11.53 3.00
CA GLU A 296 17.39 11.93 4.11
C GLU A 296 18.04 11.74 5.48
N ARG A 297 18.98 10.79 5.60
CA ARG A 297 19.65 10.49 6.87
C ARG A 297 20.64 11.57 7.26
N GLN A 298 21.18 12.27 6.27
CA GLN A 298 22.26 13.26 6.45
C GLN A 298 21.79 14.71 6.27
N LEU A 299 20.56 14.93 5.80
CA LEU A 299 20.01 16.25 5.57
C LEU A 299 20.06 17.15 6.83
N GLU A 300 19.67 16.63 8.00
CA GLU A 300 19.70 17.39 9.26
C GLU A 300 21.13 17.77 9.69
N ASN A 301 22.11 16.89 9.47
CA ASN A 301 23.51 17.18 9.75
C ASN A 301 24.04 18.29 8.82
N ALA A 302 23.71 18.24 7.53
CA ALA A 302 24.10 19.26 6.57
C ALA A 302 23.46 20.63 6.91
N LYS A 303 22.17 20.65 7.29
CA LYS A 303 21.48 21.87 7.75
C LYS A 303 22.19 22.49 8.95
N ARG A 304 22.59 21.67 9.93
CA ARG A 304 23.28 22.15 11.14
C ARG A 304 24.62 22.82 10.83
N TRP A 305 25.38 22.29 9.86
CA TRP A 305 26.64 22.92 9.44
C TRP A 305 26.41 24.21 8.66
N LEU A 306 25.43 24.22 7.74
CA LEU A 306 25.03 25.43 7.02
C LEU A 306 24.63 26.55 7.97
N GLY A 307 23.74 26.30 8.94
CA GLY A 307 23.31 27.32 9.90
C GLY A 307 24.35 27.71 10.96
N ARG A 308 25.56 27.14 10.91
CA ARG A 308 26.66 27.47 11.84
C ARG A 308 27.89 27.94 11.07
N ALA A 309 28.75 26.99 10.67
CA ALA A 309 30.05 27.27 10.09
C ALA A 309 29.96 27.95 8.70
N PHE A 310 28.83 27.81 8.02
CA PHE A 310 28.63 28.33 6.65
C PHE A 310 27.40 29.25 6.54
N HIS A 311 27.02 29.93 7.62
CA HIS A 311 25.79 30.75 7.68
C HIS A 311 25.78 31.89 6.64
N GLU A 312 26.95 32.37 6.23
CA GLU A 312 27.11 33.41 5.20
C GLU A 312 26.47 33.01 3.85
N MET A 313 26.58 31.73 3.47
CA MET A 313 26.05 31.24 2.20
C MET A 313 24.69 30.56 2.33
N GLU A 314 24.06 30.57 3.51
CA GLU A 314 22.81 29.84 3.79
C GLU A 314 21.68 30.22 2.82
N LYS A 315 21.60 31.50 2.42
CA LYS A 315 20.58 32.01 1.49
C LYS A 315 20.76 31.53 0.05
N ASP A 316 21.99 31.20 -0.34
CA ASP A 316 22.34 30.78 -1.71
C ASP A 316 22.67 29.29 -1.79
N ALA A 317 22.84 28.64 -0.65
CA ALA A 317 23.00 27.20 -0.52
C ALA A 317 21.65 26.49 -0.64
N ARG A 318 21.64 25.35 -1.32
CA ARG A 318 20.49 24.47 -1.47
C ARG A 318 20.90 23.06 -1.04
N LEU A 319 20.21 22.52 -0.06
CA LEU A 319 20.30 21.11 0.28
C LEU A 319 19.20 20.37 -0.46
N VAL A 320 19.57 19.42 -1.31
CA VAL A 320 18.64 18.71 -2.19
C VAL A 320 18.80 17.21 -1.99
N LEU A 321 17.70 16.47 -2.00
CA LEU A 321 17.76 15.02 -1.92
C LEU A 321 18.09 14.44 -3.31
N TRP A 322 18.86 13.36 -3.34
CA TRP A 322 19.13 12.65 -4.60
C TRP A 322 17.84 12.16 -5.29
N SER A 323 16.79 11.89 -4.51
CA SER A 323 15.46 11.49 -4.98
C SER A 323 14.80 12.62 -5.79
N ASP A 324 14.93 13.87 -5.36
CA ASP A 324 14.43 15.05 -6.08
C ASP A 324 15.18 15.25 -7.41
N ILE A 325 16.50 15.04 -7.42
CA ILE A 325 17.31 15.10 -8.66
C ILE A 325 16.85 14.04 -9.65
N LYS A 326 16.59 12.82 -9.16
CA LYS A 326 16.11 11.72 -10.01
C LYS A 326 14.73 12.01 -10.59
N GLU A 327 13.79 12.49 -9.77
CA GLU A 327 12.45 12.87 -10.22
C GLU A 327 12.52 13.96 -11.29
N TRP A 328 13.32 15.01 -11.04
CA TRP A 328 13.54 16.07 -12.02
C TRP A 328 14.14 15.53 -13.33
N TYR A 329 15.14 14.66 -13.26
CA TYR A 329 15.76 14.05 -14.43
C TYR A 329 14.75 13.26 -15.28
N GLU A 330 13.95 12.40 -14.65
CA GLU A 330 12.93 11.59 -15.34
C GLU A 330 11.84 12.48 -15.98
N ALA A 331 11.39 13.52 -15.27
CA ALA A 331 10.43 14.49 -15.78
C ALA A 331 11.00 15.28 -16.98
N SER A 332 12.26 15.72 -16.89
CA SER A 332 12.95 16.47 -17.93
C SER A 332 13.20 15.64 -19.19
N LYS A 333 13.58 14.36 -19.03
CA LYS A 333 13.69 13.41 -20.15
C LYS A 333 12.35 13.21 -20.85
N LYS A 334 11.30 12.91 -20.10
CA LYS A 334 9.95 12.73 -20.64
C LYS A 334 9.47 13.99 -21.37
N ARG A 335 9.72 15.18 -20.81
CA ARG A 335 9.40 16.46 -21.45
C ARG A 335 10.17 16.63 -22.77
N LYS A 336 11.47 16.29 -22.80
CA LYS A 336 12.30 16.35 -24.01
C LYS A 336 11.76 15.40 -25.10
N GLU A 337 11.45 14.16 -24.75
CA GLU A 337 10.87 13.17 -25.67
C GLU A 337 9.52 13.65 -26.25
N ILE A 338 8.66 14.23 -25.40
CA ILE A 338 7.39 14.81 -25.84
C ILE A 338 7.63 15.96 -26.82
N LYS A 339 8.57 16.87 -26.52
CA LYS A 339 8.92 17.99 -27.41
C LYS A 339 9.44 17.50 -28.76
N GLU A 340 10.36 16.54 -28.77
CA GLU A 340 10.90 15.93 -29.99
C GLU A 340 9.79 15.28 -30.82
N ARG A 341 8.87 14.54 -30.17
CA ARG A 341 7.71 13.93 -30.84
C ARG A 341 6.75 14.96 -31.43
N LEU A 342 6.54 16.08 -30.73
CA LEU A 342 5.69 17.17 -31.18
C LEU A 342 6.40 18.14 -32.15
N ARG A 343 7.71 17.96 -32.39
CA ARG A 343 8.57 18.85 -33.18
C ARG A 343 8.59 20.30 -32.63
N LEU A 344 8.64 20.44 -31.30
CA LEU A 344 8.69 21.70 -30.55
C LEU A 344 10.01 21.95 -29.83
#